data_AF-A0A7C4CAX3-F1
#
_entry.id   AF-A0A7C4CAX3-F1
#
_cell.length_a   1.000
_cell.length_b   1.000
_cell.length_c   1.000
_cell.angle_alpha   90.00
_cell.angle_beta   90.00
_cell.angle_gamma   90.00
#
_symmetry.space_group_name_H-M   'P 1'
#
loop_
_entity.id
_entity.type
_entity.pdbx_description
1 polymer ?
#
loop_
_entity_poly.entity_id
_entity_poly.type
_entity_poly.pdbx_seq_one_letter_code
_entity_poly.pdbx_strand_id
1 'polypeptide(L)'
;SSAYKKAKAIIERDFPPSDWNIYCFQFSDGDNWGEDNRDCLKTLVEHLLPISNLFCYGQVHSPYGSGDYIKELRRLGDENARLRFVWRHGLEEPRMHRLRRPGVLGS
;
A
#
# COMPACT_ATOMS: atom_id res chain seq x y z
N SER A 1 5.91 11.29 1.54
CA SER A 1 5.05 11.74 0.41
C SER A 1 3.84 12.53 0.90
N SER A 2 3.47 13.61 0.19
CA SER A 2 2.26 14.40 0.42
C SER A 2 0.97 13.61 0.15
N ALA A 3 1.01 12.66 -0.79
CA ALA A 3 -0.15 11.84 -1.17
C ALA A 3 -0.68 11.02 0.03
N TYR A 4 0.21 10.43 0.83
CA TYR A 4 -0.19 9.67 2.01
C TYR A 4 -0.80 10.50 3.12
N LYS A 5 -0.25 11.70 3.36
CA LYS A 5 -0.82 12.64 4.32
C LYS A 5 -2.24 13.04 3.91
N LYS A 6 -2.45 13.27 2.60
CA LYS A 6 -3.76 13.60 2.05
C LYS A 6 -4.74 12.42 2.13
N ALA A 7 -4.30 11.21 1.77
CA ALA A 7 -5.10 10.00 1.88
C ALA A 7 -5.55 9.75 3.33
N LYS A 8 -4.62 9.87 4.29
CA LYS A 8 -4.92 9.79 5.73
C LYS A 8 -6.00 10.80 6.14
N ALA A 9 -5.83 12.07 5.76
CA ALA A 9 -6.79 13.12 6.11
C ALA A 9 -8.19 12.88 5.52
N ILE A 10 -8.28 12.33 4.31
CA ILE A 10 -9.57 11.95 3.69
C ILE A 10 -10.19 10.78 4.45
N ILE A 11 -9.42 9.73 4.74
CA ILE A 11 -9.90 8.56 5.49
C ILE A 11 -10.41 8.99 6.87
N GLU A 12 -9.66 9.78 7.61
CA GLU A 12 -10.06 10.21 8.96
C GLU A 12 -11.31 11.10 8.95
N ARG A 13 -11.49 11.93 7.92
CA ARG A 13 -12.64 12.85 7.82
C ARG A 13 -13.90 12.15 7.32
N ASP A 14 -13.76 11.33 6.29
CA ASP A 14 -14.90 10.84 5.49
C ASP A 14 -15.16 9.34 5.70
N PHE A 15 -14.15 8.56 6.09
CA PHE A 15 -14.19 7.10 6.16
C PHE A 15 -13.54 6.57 7.44
N PRO A 16 -14.08 6.89 8.63
CA PRO A 16 -13.51 6.44 9.89
C PRO A 16 -13.34 4.91 9.91
N PRO A 17 -12.14 4.38 10.21
CA PRO A 17 -11.86 2.93 10.14
C PRO A 17 -12.69 2.06 11.10
N SER A 18 -13.35 2.65 12.10
CA SER A 18 -14.33 1.95 12.96
C SER A 18 -15.59 1.55 12.20
N ASP A 19 -15.92 2.29 11.15
CA ASP A 19 -17.21 2.20 10.46
C ASP A 19 -17.03 1.66 9.03
N TRP A 20 -15.83 1.77 8.46
CA TRP A 20 -15.54 1.44 7.07
C TRP A 20 -14.36 0.47 6.93
N ASN A 21 -14.48 -0.45 5.97
CA ASN A 21 -13.32 -1.21 5.50
C ASN A 21 -12.53 -0.37 4.50
N ILE A 22 -11.23 -0.21 4.72
CA ILE A 22 -10.36 0.66 3.93
C ILE A 22 -9.48 -0.18 2.99
N TYR A 23 -9.60 0.10 1.69
CA TYR A 23 -8.84 -0.55 0.63
C TYR A 23 -8.09 0.51 -0.18
N CYS A 24 -6.79 0.59 0.01
CA CYS A 24 -5.94 1.59 -0.66
C CYS A 24 -5.29 1.00 -1.91
N PHE A 25 -5.29 1.73 -3.02
CA PHE A 25 -4.57 1.38 -4.24
C PHE A 25 -3.66 2.53 -4.65
N GLN A 26 -2.36 2.29 -4.61
CA GLN A 26 -1.35 3.24 -5.06
C GLN A 26 -0.71 2.74 -6.35
N PHE A 27 -0.61 3.65 -7.31
CA PHE A 27 0.15 3.46 -8.53
C PHE A 27 1.29 4.48 -8.60
N SER A 28 2.46 4.04 -9.09
CA SER A 28 3.63 4.89 -9.30
C SER A 28 4.30 4.54 -10.64
N ASP A 29 4.97 5.51 -11.24
CA ASP A 29 5.85 5.34 -12.41
C ASP A 29 7.24 4.81 -12.09
N GLY A 30 7.61 4.76 -10.81
CA GLY A 30 8.87 4.19 -10.34
C GLY A 30 10.02 5.17 -10.22
N ASP A 31 9.80 6.46 -10.43
CA ASP A 31 10.85 7.49 -10.40
C ASP A 31 11.14 8.02 -8.98
N ASN A 32 10.90 7.21 -7.95
CA ASN A 32 11.12 7.59 -6.55
C ASN A 32 12.55 7.24 -6.10
N TRP A 33 13.45 8.23 -6.12
CA TRP A 33 14.86 8.12 -5.69
C TRP A 33 15.14 9.00 -4.46
N GLY A 34 16.00 8.53 -3.54
CA GLY A 34 16.58 9.38 -2.48
C GLY A 34 15.86 9.37 -1.12
N GLU A 35 16.15 10.40 -0.31
CA GLU A 35 15.80 10.47 1.12
C GLU A 35 14.30 10.50 1.43
N ASP A 36 13.49 11.04 0.51
CA ASP A 36 12.03 11.16 0.64
C ASP A 36 11.32 9.80 0.80
N ASN A 37 11.98 8.72 0.37
CA ASN A 37 11.45 7.36 0.48
C ASN A 37 11.31 6.90 1.94
N ARG A 38 12.22 7.31 2.84
CA ARG A 38 12.20 6.87 4.25
C ARG A 38 10.98 7.44 4.98
N ASP A 39 10.74 8.74 4.85
CA ASP A 39 9.58 9.40 5.47
C ASP A 39 8.26 8.91 4.87
N CYS A 40 8.27 8.59 3.58
CA CYS A 40 7.14 8.00 2.90
C CYS A 40 6.79 6.61 3.46
N LEU A 41 7.79 5.73 3.58
CA LEU A 41 7.63 4.40 4.16
C LEU A 41 7.19 4.48 5.62
N LYS A 42 7.80 5.37 6.41
CA LYS A 42 7.40 5.60 7.81
C LYS A 42 5.92 5.98 7.90
N THR A 43 5.48 6.94 7.09
CA THR A 43 4.07 7.37 7.03
C THR A 43 3.15 6.21 6.64
N LEU A 44 3.54 5.38 5.67
CA LEU A 44 2.77 4.21 5.26
C LEU A 44 2.61 3.21 6.41
N VAL A 45 3.72 2.86 7.06
CA VAL A 45 3.77 1.86 8.14
C VAL A 45 3.04 2.32 9.39
N GLU A 46 3.28 3.56 9.82
CA GLU A 46 2.75 4.07 11.09
C GLU A 46 1.30 4.54 10.98
N HIS A 47 0.83 4.92 9.79
CA HIS A 47 -0.48 5.57 9.67
C HIS A 47 -1.45 4.91 8.70
N LEU A 48 -1.01 4.43 7.54
CA LEU A 48 -1.94 3.91 6.52
C LEU A 48 -2.17 2.40 6.62
N LEU A 49 -1.10 1.61 6.81
CA LEU A 49 -1.21 0.15 6.96
C LEU A 49 -2.02 -0.29 8.19
N PRO A 50 -1.95 0.39 9.36
CA PRO A 50 -2.72 0.00 10.54
C PRO A 50 -4.22 0.16 10.34
N ILE A 51 -4.64 1.18 9.58
CA ILE A 51 -6.05 1.51 9.34
C ILE A 51 -6.61 0.89 8.05
N SER A 52 -5.75 0.35 7.18
CA SER A 52 -6.16 -0.32 5.95
C SER A 52 -6.41 -1.81 6.19
N ASN A 53 -7.52 -2.33 5.67
CA ASN A 53 -7.73 -3.77 5.56
C ASN A 53 -6.84 -4.39 4.47
N LEU A 54 -6.56 -3.60 3.43
CA LEU A 54 -5.68 -3.95 2.33
C LEU A 54 -5.03 -2.68 1.77
N PHE A 55 -3.74 -2.76 1.51
CA PHE A 55 -3.00 -1.76 0.77
C PHE A 55 -2.36 -2.42 -0.45
N CYS A 56 -2.66 -1.89 -1.62
CA CYS A 56 -2.20 -2.41 -2.90
C CYS A 56 -1.23 -1.42 -3.54
N TYR A 57 -0.06 -1.91 -3.95
CA TYR A 57 0.90 -1.13 -4.71
C TYR A 57 1.07 -1.71 -6.12
N GLY A 58 0.97 -0.85 -7.12
CA GLY A 58 1.27 -1.15 -8.52
C GLY A 58 2.32 -0.16 -9.03
N GLN A 59 3.21 -0.64 -9.89
CA GLN A 59 4.21 0.24 -10.49
C GLN A 59 4.42 -0.06 -11.97
N VAL A 60 4.37 0.99 -12.80
CA VAL A 60 4.72 0.90 -14.22
C VAL A 60 6.23 0.82 -14.41
N HIS A 61 6.66 0.13 -15.48
CA HIS A 61 8.08 -0.05 -15.74
C HIS A 61 8.70 1.27 -16.21
N SER A 62 9.62 1.82 -15.44
CA SER A 62 10.48 2.92 -15.90
C SER A 62 11.66 2.33 -16.67
N PRO A 63 12.00 2.86 -17.87
CA PRO A 63 13.17 2.44 -18.65
C PRO A 63 14.50 2.56 -17.87
N TYR A 64 14.51 3.38 -16.82
CA TYR A 64 15.70 3.71 -16.02
C TYR A 64 15.81 2.90 -14.72
N GLY A 65 14.91 1.93 -14.52
CA GLY A 65 14.88 1.07 -13.35
C GLY A 65 13.77 1.41 -12.36
N SER A 66 13.43 0.45 -11.50
CA SER A 66 12.23 0.48 -10.66
C SER A 66 12.31 1.36 -9.41
N GLY A 67 13.39 2.12 -9.21
CA GLY A 67 13.69 2.85 -7.98
C GLY A 67 13.95 1.94 -6.76
N ASP A 68 14.38 2.54 -5.65
CA ASP A 68 14.62 1.82 -4.39
C ASP A 68 13.34 1.63 -3.56
N TYR A 69 12.33 2.47 -3.80
CA TYR A 69 11.08 2.46 -3.06
C TYR A 69 10.34 1.11 -3.13
N ILE A 70 10.25 0.51 -4.33
CA ILE A 70 9.60 -0.80 -4.50
C ILE A 70 10.36 -1.93 -3.80
N LYS A 71 11.68 -1.83 -3.67
CA LYS A 71 12.50 -2.85 -2.99
C LYS A 71 12.18 -2.86 -1.50
N GLU A 72 12.11 -1.68 -0.89
CA GLU A 72 11.75 -1.55 0.52
C GLU A 72 10.28 -1.96 0.79
N LEU A 73 9.35 -1.58 -0.09
CA LEU A 73 7.97 -2.05 0.01
C LEU A 73 7.86 -3.58 -0.05
N ARG A 74 8.71 -4.25 -0.83
CA ARG A 74 8.69 -5.72 -0.93
C ARG A 74 9.07 -6.37 0.40
N ARG A 75 10.16 -5.91 1.01
CA ARG A 75 10.57 -6.39 2.34
C ARG A 75 9.43 -6.23 3.35
N LEU A 76 8.80 -5.06 3.34
CA LEU A 76 7.65 -4.79 4.20
C LEU A 76 6.44 -5.69 3.87
N GLY A 77 6.20 -6.01 2.61
CA GLY A 77 5.10 -6.87 2.17
C GLY A 77 5.25 -8.34 2.57
N ASP A 78 6.49 -8.82 2.67
CA ASP A 78 6.79 -10.17 3.18
C ASP A 78 6.48 -10.29 4.68
N GLU A 79 6.62 -9.19 5.43
CA GLU A 79 6.34 -9.10 6.86
C GLU A 79 4.90 -8.69 7.18
N ASN A 80 4.20 -8.05 6.23
CA ASN A 80 2.87 -7.49 6.46
C ASN A 80 1.82 -8.04 5.49
N ALA A 81 0.96 -8.92 6.00
CA ALA A 81 -0.12 -9.55 5.25
C ALA A 81 -1.19 -8.58 4.71
N ARG A 82 -1.15 -7.28 5.01
CA ARG A 82 -2.08 -6.29 4.46
C ARG A 82 -1.53 -5.58 3.22
N LEU A 83 -0.23 -5.66 2.96
CA LEU A 83 0.40 -5.06 1.78
C LEU A 83 0.45 -6.07 0.63
N ARG A 84 -0.07 -5.71 -0.54
CA ARG A 84 -0.11 -6.55 -1.74
C ARG A 84 0.38 -5.82 -2.97
N PHE A 85 1.00 -6.56 -3.87
CA PHE A 85 1.43 -6.04 -5.17
C PHE A 85 0.44 -6.51 -6.23
N VAL A 86 -0.24 -5.56 -6.89
CA VAL A 86 -1.37 -5.86 -7.79
C VAL A 86 -1.05 -5.74 -9.27
N TRP A 87 0.04 -5.07 -9.63
CA TRP A 87 0.42 -4.88 -11.03
C TRP A 87 1.94 -4.87 -11.20
N ARG A 88 2.42 -5.71 -12.12
CA ARG A 88 3.82 -5.83 -12.55
C ARG A 88 3.85 -6.29 -14.01
N HIS A 89 4.59 -5.59 -14.87
CA HIS A 89 4.89 -6.10 -16.21
C HIS A 89 5.70 -7.41 -16.09
N GLY A 90 5.21 -8.50 -16.71
CA GLY A 90 5.86 -9.82 -16.69
C GLY A 90 5.41 -10.78 -15.58
N LEU A 91 4.36 -10.46 -14.81
CA LEU A 91 3.57 -11.47 -14.11
C LEU A 91 2.32 -11.73 -14.96
N GLU A 92 2.16 -12.95 -15.46
CA GLU A 92 1.04 -13.35 -16.33
C GLU A 92 -0.32 -13.25 -15.63
N GLU A 93 -0.35 -13.22 -14.29
CA GLU A 93 -1.59 -13.23 -13.51
C GLU A 93 -1.45 -12.34 -12.25
N PRO A 94 -2.41 -11.45 -11.96
CA PRO A 94 -2.54 -10.84 -10.64
C PRO A 94 -2.73 -11.96 -9.62
N ARG A 95 -1.83 -12.08 -8.63
CA ARG A 95 -2.06 -13.04 -7.54
C ARG A 95 -3.26 -12.58 -6.72
N MET A 96 -4.41 -13.20 -6.98
CA MET A 96 -5.62 -12.97 -6.22
C MET A 96 -5.46 -13.56 -4.82
N HIS A 97 -4.98 -12.74 -3.89
CA HIS A 97 -4.87 -13.14 -2.49
C HIS A 97 -6.25 -13.05 -1.84
N ARG A 98 -6.88 -14.20 -1.58
CA ARG A 98 -8.13 -14.31 -0.81
C ARG A 98 -7.90 -13.79 0.61
N LEU A 99 -8.37 -12.59 0.90
CA LEU A 99 -8.43 -12.05 2.25
C LEU A 99 -9.62 -12.67 2.98
N ARG A 100 -9.37 -13.62 3.89
CA ARG A 100 -10.38 -14.00 4.88
C ARG A 100 -10.48 -12.86 5.89
N ARG A 101 -11.69 -12.36 6.12
CA ARG A 101 -11.98 -11.44 7.23
C ARG A 101 -11.60 -12.14 8.55
N PRO A 102 -10.83 -11.51 9.44
CA PRO A 102 -10.87 -11.87 10.87
C PRO A 102 -12.32 -11.70 11.33
N GLY A 103 -12.84 -12.72 12.02
CA GLY A 103 -14.27 -12.96 12.15
C GLY A 103 -15.11 -11.73 12.54
N VAL A 104 -16.22 -11.56 11.84
CA VAL A 104 -17.42 -10.96 12.43
C VAL A 104 -17.96 -12.04 13.38
N LEU A 105 -17.45 -12.07 14.60
CA LEU A 105 -18.17 -12.69 15.72
C LEU A 105 -19.28 -11.72 16.08
N GLY A 106 -20.40 -11.85 15.35
CA GLY A 106 -21.67 -11.24 15.72
C GLY A 106 -22.31 -12.08 16.83
N SER A 107 -22.59 -11.39 17.93
CA SER A 107 -23.42 -11.74 19.09
C SER A 107 -24.69 -12.52 18.79
#